data_AF-A0A9D5SKB1-F1
#
_entry.id   AF-A0A9D5SKB1-F1
#
_cell.length_a   1.000
_cell.length_b   1.000
_cell.length_c   1.000
_cell.angle_alpha   90.00
_cell.angle_beta   90.00
_cell.angle_gamma   90.00
#
_symmetry.space_group_name_H-M   'P 1'
#
loop_
_entity.id
_entity.type
_entity.pdbx_description
1 polymer ?
#
loop_
_entity_poly.entity_id
_entity_poly.type
_entity_poly.pdbx_seq_one_letter_code
_entity_poly.pdbx_strand_id
1 'polypeptide(L)'
;MILPKDLHTYCRKKIFKRVIPCVILTCVFAVILLLWGNIIFNTNNKAFRTSCYIVVMMIPFAITGVPNKLIDSTYYGTVKKVDIVTTTDNDSSVKPTRERMYLKNIIYLTIETPNGKIIYKKAYSGKSRLQQNINAYNEGDLVFHLYGTKTVVVLPDSKDSTILCAVCGSLNNIENDKCRACNHSLIKRI
;
A
#
# COMPACT_ATOMS: atom_id res chain seq x y z
N MET A 1 -15.53 -14.45 1.95
CA MET A 1 -14.11 -14.86 2.09
C MET A 1 -13.68 -14.67 3.54
N ILE A 2 -13.21 -15.72 4.20
CA ILE A 2 -12.76 -15.64 5.61
C ILE A 2 -11.25 -15.45 5.61
N LEU A 3 -10.76 -14.36 6.21
CA LEU A 3 -9.33 -14.07 6.26
C LEU A 3 -8.69 -14.76 7.49
N PRO A 4 -7.57 -15.48 7.32
CA PRO A 4 -6.80 -16.07 8.40
C PRO A 4 -6.42 -15.08 9.52
N LYS A 5 -6.40 -15.56 10.79
CA LYS A 5 -6.10 -14.73 11.98
C LYS A 5 -4.71 -14.10 11.96
N ASP A 6 -3.72 -14.77 11.37
CA ASP A 6 -2.35 -14.29 11.26
C ASP A 6 -2.27 -13.06 10.32
N LEU A 7 -3.01 -13.06 9.20
CA LEU A 7 -3.09 -11.93 8.27
C LEU A 7 -3.80 -10.73 8.91
N HIS A 8 -4.86 -10.96 9.68
CA HIS A 8 -5.47 -9.90 10.50
C HIS A 8 -4.46 -9.27 11.47
N THR A 9 -3.68 -10.11 12.15
CA THR A 9 -2.65 -9.67 13.09
C THR A 9 -1.54 -8.89 12.38
N TYR A 10 -1.13 -9.33 11.19
CA TYR A 10 -0.16 -8.63 10.35
C TYR A 10 -0.67 -7.23 9.95
N CYS A 11 -1.89 -7.11 9.43
CA CYS A 11 -2.48 -5.82 9.07
C CYS A 11 -2.56 -4.89 10.27
N ARG A 12 -3.04 -5.38 11.42
CA ARG A 12 -3.11 -4.58 12.67
C ARG A 12 -1.73 -4.09 13.11
N LYS A 13 -0.73 -4.96 13.19
CA LYS A 13 0.64 -4.57 13.57
C LYS A 13 1.20 -3.51 12.63
N LYS A 14 0.91 -3.61 11.32
CA LYS A 14 1.35 -2.64 10.32
C LYS A 14 0.68 -1.27 10.48
N ILE A 15 -0.60 -1.25 10.83
CA ILE A 15 -1.33 -0.02 11.18
C ILE A 15 -0.72 0.60 12.44
N PHE A 16 -0.58 -0.18 13.51
CA PHE A 16 -0.01 0.33 14.77
C PHE A 16 1.40 0.89 14.61
N LYS A 17 2.27 0.20 13.85
CA LYS A 17 3.62 0.68 13.55
C LYS A 17 3.63 2.05 12.83
N ARG A 18 2.53 2.44 12.18
CA ARG A 18 2.37 3.73 11.48
C ARG A 18 1.66 4.78 12.32
N VAL A 19 0.64 4.39 13.08
CA VAL A 19 -0.16 5.31 13.90
C VAL A 19 0.57 5.72 15.18
N ILE A 20 1.23 4.79 15.87
CA ILE A 20 1.96 5.05 17.13
C ILE A 20 2.97 6.21 16.99
N PRO A 21 3.89 6.23 16.01
CA PRO A 21 4.84 7.34 15.89
C PRO A 21 4.15 8.67 15.55
N CYS A 22 3.04 8.64 14.81
CA CYS A 22 2.26 9.84 14.54
C CYS A 22 1.64 10.41 15.81
N VAL A 23 1.02 9.56 16.65
CA VAL A 23 0.45 9.98 17.93
C VAL A 23 1.52 10.56 18.85
N ILE A 24 2.67 9.88 18.98
CA ILE A 24 3.80 10.37 19.78
C ILE A 24 4.26 11.76 19.30
N LEU A 25 4.45 11.92 17.98
CA LEU A 25 4.91 13.18 17.40
C LEU A 25 3.88 14.31 17.58
N THR A 26 2.58 14.01 17.42
CA THR A 26 1.50 14.96 17.69
C THR A 26 1.49 15.38 19.16
N CYS A 27 1.67 14.45 20.10
CA CYS A 27 1.78 14.78 21.52
C CYS A 27 2.98 15.70 21.82
N VAL A 28 4.15 15.43 21.23
CA VAL A 28 5.33 16.28 21.39
C VAL A 28 5.07 17.70 20.88
N PHE A 29 4.49 17.84 19.69
CA PHE A 29 4.15 19.14 19.12
C PHE A 29 3.11 19.88 19.98
N ALA A 30 2.10 19.18 20.49
CA ALA A 30 1.11 19.76 21.40
C ALA A 30 1.77 20.30 22.68
N VAL A 31 2.68 19.55 23.31
CA VAL A 31 3.41 19.99 24.51
C VAL A 31 4.27 21.22 24.22
N ILE A 32 4.96 21.25 23.08
CA ILE A 32 5.76 22.42 22.66
C ILE A 32 4.87 23.66 22.49
N LEU A 33 3.72 23.51 21.83
CA LEU A 33 2.78 24.62 21.65
C LEU A 33 2.16 25.08 22.97
N LEU A 34 1.86 24.17 23.89
CA LEU A 34 1.32 24.52 25.22
C LEU A 34 2.33 25.31 26.06
N LEU A 35 3.60 24.90 26.07
CA LEU A 35 4.64 25.52 26.90
C LEU A 35 5.26 26.77 26.26
N TRP A 36 5.48 26.74 24.95
CA TRP A 36 6.26 27.76 24.23
C TRP A 36 5.45 28.49 23.15
N GLY A 37 4.21 28.09 22.87
CA GLY A 37 3.45 28.63 21.75
C GLY A 37 3.16 30.12 21.85
N ASN A 38 3.05 30.68 23.05
CA ASN A 38 2.87 32.13 23.23
C ASN A 38 4.17 32.91 22.95
N ILE A 39 5.33 32.28 23.14
CA ILE A 39 6.65 32.87 22.86
C ILE A 39 6.94 32.77 21.36
N ILE A 40 6.72 31.59 20.78
CA ILE A 40 6.96 31.31 19.34
C ILE A 40 6.04 32.16 18.47
N PHE A 41 4.76 32.28 18.85
CA PHE A 41 3.77 33.06 18.13
C PHE A 41 3.34 34.26 18.98
N ASN A 42 4.28 35.16 19.24
CA ASN A 42 4.06 36.39 19.96
C ASN A 42 3.32 37.40 19.08
N THR A 43 1.99 37.25 18.99
CA THR A 43 1.10 38.12 18.24
C THR A 43 -0.12 38.47 19.09
N ASN A 44 -0.58 39.71 18.97
CA ASN A 44 -1.82 40.18 19.58
C ASN A 44 -3.06 39.66 18.84
N ASN A 45 -2.90 39.19 17.60
CA ASN A 45 -3.99 38.64 16.81
C ASN A 45 -4.24 37.17 17.18
N LYS A 46 -5.29 36.92 17.99
CA LYS A 46 -5.70 35.58 18.43
C LYS A 46 -6.05 34.64 17.27
N ALA A 47 -6.67 35.16 16.20
CA ALA A 47 -7.05 34.35 15.04
C ALA A 47 -5.82 33.85 14.28
N PHE A 48 -4.84 34.73 14.06
CA PHE A 48 -3.57 34.36 13.42
C PHE A 48 -2.77 33.36 14.27
N ARG A 49 -2.73 33.54 15.59
CA ARG A 49 -2.06 32.58 16.49
C ARG A 49 -2.70 31.19 16.42
N THR A 50 -4.03 31.13 16.37
CA THR A 50 -4.77 29.87 16.28
C THR A 50 -4.53 29.17 14.95
N SER A 51 -4.50 29.91 13.82
CA SER A 51 -4.20 29.31 12.52
C SER A 51 -2.77 28.75 12.48
N CYS A 52 -1.79 29.43 13.08
CA CYS A 52 -0.43 28.89 13.22
C CYS A 52 -0.38 27.58 14.00
N TYR A 53 -1.13 27.47 15.11
CA TYR A 53 -1.18 26.21 15.89
C TYR A 53 -1.76 25.06 15.08
N ILE A 54 -2.83 25.33 14.32
CA ILE A 54 -3.45 24.34 13.43
C ILE A 54 -2.42 23.85 12.39
N VAL A 55 -1.71 24.78 11.73
CA VAL A 55 -0.70 24.42 10.73
C VAL A 55 0.42 23.59 11.34
N VAL A 56 0.93 23.97 12.51
CA VAL A 56 1.98 23.23 13.21
C VAL A 56 1.52 21.82 13.60
N MET A 57 0.27 21.65 14.04
CA MET A 57 -0.31 20.35 14.38
C MET A 57 -0.54 19.44 13.16
N MET A 58 -0.52 19.98 11.94
CA MET A 58 -0.58 19.18 10.70
C MET A 58 0.78 18.59 10.29
N ILE A 59 1.90 19.15 10.77
CA ILE A 59 3.26 18.71 10.43
C ILE A 59 3.52 17.22 10.76
N PRO A 60 3.11 16.69 11.94
CA PRO A 60 3.27 15.27 12.25
C PRO A 60 2.63 14.33 11.22
N PHE A 61 1.48 14.71 10.65
CA PHE A 61 0.80 13.92 9.62
C PHE A 61 1.56 13.92 8.28
N ALA A 62 2.17 15.07 7.93
CA ALA A 62 3.01 15.19 6.75
C ALA A 62 4.29 14.34 6.88
N ILE A 63 4.97 14.42 8.03
CA ILE A 63 6.21 13.66 8.31
C ILE A 63 5.96 12.16 8.29
N THR A 64 4.91 11.72 8.99
CA THR A 64 4.61 10.28 9.09
C THR A 64 3.98 9.73 7.79
N GLY A 65 3.39 10.60 6.96
CA GLY A 65 2.72 10.24 5.72
C GLY A 65 1.53 9.31 5.95
N VAL A 66 0.94 9.35 7.15
CA VAL A 66 -0.19 8.50 7.56
C VAL A 66 -1.39 8.67 6.60
N PRO A 67 -1.82 9.89 6.19
CA PRO A 67 -2.99 10.04 5.32
C PRO A 67 -2.85 9.27 4.00
N ASN A 68 -1.75 9.47 3.27
CA ASN A 68 -1.51 8.82 1.98
C ASN A 68 -1.36 7.30 2.08
N LYS A 69 -1.00 6.78 3.26
CA LYS A 69 -0.76 5.35 3.51
C LYS A 69 -1.96 4.63 4.14
N LEU A 70 -2.99 5.36 4.58
CA LEU A 70 -4.27 4.84 5.06
C LEU A 70 -5.33 4.73 3.94
N ILE A 71 -5.12 5.35 2.78
CA ILE A 71 -6.03 5.30 1.61
C ILE A 71 -6.08 3.90 0.98
N ASP A 72 -5.14 3.03 1.31
CA ASP A 72 -5.21 1.64 0.88
C ASP A 72 -6.41 0.94 1.53
N SER A 73 -7.03 -0.01 0.84
CA SER A 73 -8.19 -0.75 1.35
C SER A 73 -8.12 -2.19 0.87
N THR A 74 -8.52 -3.13 1.72
CA THR A 74 -8.69 -4.52 1.29
C THR A 74 -9.83 -4.58 0.28
N TYR A 75 -9.61 -5.24 -0.85
CA TYR A 75 -10.66 -5.45 -1.84
C TYR A 75 -10.55 -6.83 -2.48
N TYR A 76 -11.67 -7.28 -3.03
CA TYR A 76 -11.75 -8.50 -3.84
C TYR A 76 -12.71 -8.24 -4.99
N GLY A 77 -12.43 -8.82 -6.15
CA GLY A 77 -13.24 -8.60 -7.34
C GLY A 77 -12.64 -9.22 -8.59
N THR A 78 -13.34 -9.05 -9.71
CA THR A 78 -12.96 -9.60 -11.01
C THR A 78 -12.26 -8.53 -11.84
N VAL A 79 -11.14 -8.91 -12.48
CA VAL A 79 -10.43 -8.04 -13.42
C VAL A 79 -11.28 -7.85 -14.67
N LYS A 80 -11.62 -6.60 -14.98
CA LYS A 80 -12.36 -6.21 -16.19
C LYS A 80 -11.48 -5.72 -17.31
N LYS A 81 -10.33 -5.16 -16.94
CA LYS A 81 -9.37 -4.60 -17.90
C LYS A 81 -7.98 -4.63 -17.31
N VAL A 82 -7.00 -4.96 -18.16
CA VAL A 82 -5.58 -4.91 -17.84
C VAL A 82 -4.92 -3.85 -18.72
N ASP A 83 -4.42 -2.77 -18.09
CA ASP A 83 -3.70 -1.70 -18.78
C ASP A 83 -2.20 -1.80 -18.46
N ILE A 84 -1.37 -1.94 -19.50
CA ILE A 84 0.10 -1.97 -19.36
C ILE A 84 0.67 -0.66 -19.84
N VAL A 85 1.26 0.09 -18.90
CA VAL A 85 1.91 1.37 -19.18
C VAL A 85 3.41 1.19 -19.09
N THR A 86 4.10 1.41 -20.19
CA THR A 86 5.57 1.46 -20.22
C THR A 86 6.02 2.88 -19.91
N THR A 87 6.84 3.02 -18.88
CA THR A 87 7.42 4.30 -18.47
C THR A 87 8.94 4.19 -18.31
N THR A 88 9.62 5.32 -18.26
CA THR A 88 11.06 5.39 -18.00
C THR A 88 11.26 5.81 -16.56
N ASP A 89 11.89 4.96 -15.75
CA ASP A 89 12.01 5.16 -14.31
C ASP A 89 13.41 4.76 -13.81
N ASN A 90 13.72 5.10 -12.55
CA ASN A 90 14.93 4.69 -11.85
C ASN A 90 14.59 4.34 -10.41
N ASP A 91 14.98 3.15 -9.93
CA ASP A 91 14.74 2.74 -8.54
C ASP A 91 15.74 3.37 -7.54
N SER A 92 16.69 4.19 -8.02
CA SER A 92 17.64 4.91 -7.17
C SER A 92 16.93 5.93 -6.28
N SER A 93 17.17 5.83 -4.98
CA SER A 93 16.77 6.82 -3.98
C SER A 93 17.52 8.16 -4.09
N VAL A 94 18.56 8.23 -4.93
CA VAL A 94 19.32 9.45 -5.25
C VAL A 94 18.97 9.94 -6.65
N LYS A 95 18.99 11.27 -6.84
CA LYS A 95 18.65 11.98 -8.08
C LYS A 95 19.21 11.25 -9.32
N PRO A 96 18.37 10.80 -10.27
CA PRO A 96 18.81 9.98 -11.39
C PRO A 96 19.81 10.69 -12.31
N THR A 97 20.89 10.02 -12.69
CA THR A 97 21.62 10.31 -13.93
C THR A 97 20.91 9.61 -15.11
N ARG A 98 20.93 10.22 -16.30
CA ARG A 98 20.24 9.70 -17.52
C ARG A 98 20.61 8.25 -17.84
N GLU A 99 21.84 7.84 -17.59
CA GLU A 99 22.36 6.49 -17.83
C GLU A 99 21.75 5.41 -16.94
N ARG A 100 21.14 5.80 -15.81
CA ARG A 100 20.52 4.88 -14.84
C ARG A 100 19.01 4.74 -15.04
N MET A 101 18.45 5.44 -16.02
CA MET A 101 17.06 5.28 -16.40
C MET A 101 16.86 3.98 -17.15
N TYR A 102 15.80 3.25 -16.80
CA TYR A 102 15.44 2.02 -17.49
C TYR A 102 13.93 2.01 -17.77
N LEU A 103 13.53 1.29 -18.83
CA LEU A 103 12.12 1.09 -19.14
C LEU A 103 11.47 0.15 -18.12
N LYS A 104 10.36 0.58 -17.55
CA LYS A 104 9.58 -0.11 -16.53
C LYS A 104 8.17 -0.31 -17.05
N ASN A 105 7.67 -1.54 -16.98
CA ASN A 105 6.27 -1.82 -17.25
C ASN A 105 5.50 -1.71 -15.93
N ILE A 106 4.40 -0.97 -15.95
CA ILE A 106 3.46 -0.84 -14.85
C ILE A 106 2.14 -1.46 -15.30
N ILE A 107 1.66 -2.44 -14.53
CA ILE A 107 0.37 -3.08 -14.79
C ILE A 107 -0.67 -2.45 -13.87
N TYR A 108 -1.69 -1.86 -14.48
CA TYR A 108 -2.88 -1.36 -13.81
C TYR A 108 -4.06 -2.26 -14.11
N LEU A 109 -4.86 -2.55 -13.08
CA LEU A 109 -6.06 -3.35 -13.18
C LEU A 109 -7.27 -2.49 -12.91
N THR A 110 -8.29 -2.65 -13.75
CA THR A 110 -9.66 -2.22 -13.45
C THR A 110 -10.43 -3.41 -12.92
N ILE A 111 -10.88 -3.32 -11.67
CA ILE A 111 -11.46 -4.44 -10.91
C ILE A 111 -12.90 -4.07 -10.55
N GLU A 112 -13.84 -4.94 -10.87
CA GLU A 112 -15.22 -4.84 -10.40
C GLU A 112 -15.39 -5.70 -9.14
N THR A 113 -15.73 -5.06 -8.03
CA THR A 113 -16.11 -5.75 -6.80
C THR A 113 -17.52 -6.33 -6.93
N PRO A 114 -17.92 -7.34 -6.14
CA PRO A 114 -19.27 -7.92 -6.24
C PRO A 114 -20.42 -6.96 -5.93
N ASN A 115 -20.11 -5.80 -5.34
CA ASN A 115 -21.07 -4.76 -5.04
C ASN A 115 -21.23 -3.78 -6.23
N GLY A 116 -20.63 -4.06 -7.39
CA GLY A 116 -20.64 -3.21 -8.59
C GLY A 116 -19.66 -2.03 -8.53
N LYS A 117 -18.88 -1.86 -7.46
CA LYS A 117 -17.88 -0.79 -7.36
C LYS A 117 -16.67 -1.13 -8.24
N ILE A 118 -16.26 -0.16 -9.06
CA ILE A 118 -15.06 -0.23 -9.89
C ILE A 118 -13.85 0.34 -9.12
N ILE A 119 -12.74 -0.39 -9.15
CA ILE A 119 -11.48 -0.02 -8.52
C ILE A 119 -10.39 -0.01 -9.58
N TYR A 120 -9.67 1.11 -9.71
CA TYR A 120 -8.48 1.21 -10.54
C TYR A 120 -7.23 1.15 -9.64
N LYS A 121 -6.36 0.17 -9.84
CA LYS A 121 -5.18 -0.02 -8.99
C LYS A 121 -3.97 -0.53 -9.76
N LYS A 122 -2.79 -0.03 -9.37
CA LYS A 122 -1.50 -0.59 -9.77
C LYS A 122 -1.28 -1.95 -9.10
N ALA A 123 -1.12 -3.00 -9.90
CA ALA A 123 -0.90 -4.37 -9.42
C ALA A 123 0.57 -4.80 -9.48
N TYR A 124 1.33 -4.29 -10.46
CA TYR A 124 2.74 -4.64 -10.61
C TYR A 124 3.57 -3.49 -11.20
N SER A 125 4.87 -3.52 -10.91
CA SER A 125 5.87 -2.62 -11.49
C SER A 125 7.20 -3.35 -11.57
N GLY A 126 7.76 -3.48 -12.77
CA GLY A 126 9.03 -4.17 -12.97
C GLY A 126 9.74 -3.72 -14.24
N LYS A 127 11.01 -4.10 -14.38
CA LYS A 127 11.81 -3.78 -15.57
C LYS A 127 11.16 -4.37 -16.82
N SER A 128 10.98 -3.57 -17.85
CA SER A 128 10.31 -3.94 -19.11
C SER A 128 10.97 -5.13 -19.83
N ARG A 129 12.30 -5.24 -19.73
CA ARG A 129 13.07 -6.36 -20.31
C ARG A 129 12.79 -7.71 -19.63
N LEU A 130 12.37 -7.69 -18.38
CA LEU A 130 11.91 -8.87 -17.67
C LEU A 130 10.42 -8.97 -17.95
N GLN A 131 10.02 -9.54 -19.10
CA GLN A 131 8.62 -9.83 -19.44
C GLN A 131 7.90 -10.72 -18.41
N GLN A 132 8.64 -11.19 -17.40
CA GLN A 132 8.13 -11.80 -16.18
C GLN A 132 6.98 -10.95 -15.61
N ASN A 133 5.82 -11.60 -15.51
CA ASN A 133 4.58 -11.08 -14.94
C ASN A 133 3.69 -10.21 -15.85
N ILE A 134 4.01 -10.02 -17.13
CA ILE A 134 3.08 -9.37 -18.09
C ILE A 134 1.76 -10.14 -18.19
N ASN A 135 1.84 -11.48 -18.23
CA ASN A 135 0.68 -12.38 -18.30
C ASN A 135 0.19 -12.85 -16.92
N ALA A 136 0.64 -12.20 -15.83
CA ALA A 136 0.25 -12.62 -14.48
C ALA A 136 -1.18 -12.22 -14.10
N TYR A 137 -1.82 -11.36 -14.90
CA TYR A 137 -3.19 -10.94 -14.72
C TYR A 137 -3.90 -10.93 -16.07
N ASN A 138 -5.05 -11.57 -16.14
CA ASN A 138 -5.91 -11.62 -17.31
C ASN A 138 -7.29 -11.05 -16.97
N GLU A 139 -8.00 -10.61 -18.00
CA GLU A 139 -9.41 -10.26 -17.85
C GLU A 139 -10.22 -11.50 -17.45
N GLY A 140 -11.12 -11.35 -16.48
CA GLY A 140 -11.86 -12.45 -15.87
C GLY A 140 -11.21 -13.01 -14.61
N ASP A 141 -9.93 -12.73 -14.32
CA ASP A 141 -9.27 -13.22 -13.12
C ASP A 141 -9.96 -12.69 -11.85
N LEU A 142 -10.12 -13.58 -10.87
CA LEU A 142 -10.56 -13.19 -9.54
C LEU A 142 -9.34 -12.77 -8.72
N VAL A 143 -9.31 -11.53 -8.24
CA VAL A 143 -8.18 -10.98 -7.51
C VAL A 143 -8.55 -10.55 -6.10
N PHE A 144 -7.54 -10.59 -5.23
CA PHE A 144 -7.61 -10.13 -3.85
C PHE A 144 -6.42 -9.24 -3.52
N HIS A 145 -6.69 -8.12 -2.87
CA HIS A 145 -5.67 -7.24 -2.31
C HIS A 145 -5.86 -7.10 -0.81
N LEU A 146 -4.78 -7.32 -0.05
CA LEU A 146 -4.79 -7.17 1.40
C LEU A 146 -4.34 -5.76 1.79
N TYR A 147 -5.14 -5.09 2.63
CA TYR A 147 -4.79 -3.78 3.16
C TYR A 147 -3.33 -3.73 3.66
N GLY A 148 -2.61 -2.72 3.16
CA GLY A 148 -1.26 -2.41 3.59
C GLY A 148 -0.20 -3.29 2.94
N THR A 149 -0.54 -4.26 2.08
CA THR A 149 0.43 -4.96 1.24
C THR A 149 0.60 -4.25 -0.11
N LYS A 150 1.52 -4.71 -0.96
CA LYS A 150 1.72 -4.14 -2.30
C LYS A 150 1.28 -5.08 -3.42
N THR A 151 0.91 -6.31 -3.04
CA THR A 151 0.71 -7.41 -3.98
C THR A 151 -0.77 -7.67 -4.12
N VAL A 152 -1.27 -7.51 -5.34
CA VAL A 152 -2.57 -8.03 -5.74
C VAL A 152 -2.37 -9.50 -6.07
N VAL A 153 -3.13 -10.38 -5.43
CA VAL A 153 -3.03 -11.83 -5.62
C VAL A 153 -4.15 -12.27 -6.53
N VAL A 154 -3.83 -13.01 -7.59
CA VAL A 154 -4.83 -13.78 -8.33
C VAL A 154 -5.19 -14.99 -7.48
N LEU A 155 -6.48 -15.15 -7.19
CA LEU A 155 -6.98 -16.28 -6.44
C LEU A 155 -6.92 -17.52 -7.34
N PRO A 156 -6.28 -18.61 -6.89
CA PRO A 156 -6.07 -19.76 -7.74
C PRO A 156 -7.39 -20.48 -8.01
N ASP A 157 -7.49 -21.03 -9.22
CA ASP A 157 -8.54 -21.94 -9.62
C ASP A 157 -8.07 -23.40 -9.47
N SER A 158 -8.98 -24.36 -9.67
CA SER A 158 -8.71 -25.80 -9.52
C SER A 158 -7.63 -26.34 -10.48
N LYS A 159 -7.20 -25.54 -11.46
CA LYS A 159 -6.16 -25.88 -12.45
C LYS A 159 -4.78 -25.35 -12.06
N ASP A 160 -4.69 -24.46 -11.08
CA ASP A 160 -3.45 -23.81 -10.70
C ASP A 160 -2.65 -24.65 -9.71
N SER A 161 -1.34 -24.73 -9.92
CA SER A 161 -0.40 -25.41 -9.02
C SER A 161 0.36 -24.45 -8.11
N THR A 162 0.22 -23.14 -8.34
CA THR A 162 0.99 -22.11 -7.62
C THR A 162 0.13 -20.92 -7.19
N ILE A 163 0.58 -20.23 -6.15
CA ILE A 163 -0.09 -19.06 -5.59
C ILE A 163 0.93 -18.04 -5.07
N LEU A 164 0.65 -16.75 -5.27
CA LEU A 164 1.45 -15.66 -4.72
C LEU A 164 1.04 -15.35 -3.28
N CYS A 165 2.04 -15.12 -2.42
CA CYS A 165 1.78 -14.64 -1.07
C CYS A 165 1.34 -13.17 -1.07
N ALA A 166 0.19 -12.86 -0.47
CA ALA A 166 -0.32 -11.49 -0.35
C ALA A 166 0.61 -10.55 0.44
N VAL A 167 1.46 -11.09 1.32
CA VAL A 167 2.34 -10.31 2.21
C VAL A 167 3.68 -9.98 1.56
N CYS A 168 4.40 -10.99 1.07
CA CYS A 168 5.76 -10.85 0.54
C CYS A 168 5.85 -10.98 -0.99
N GLY A 169 4.78 -11.42 -1.67
CA GLY A 169 4.79 -11.64 -3.12
C GLY A 169 5.56 -12.87 -3.59
N SER A 170 6.07 -13.72 -2.69
CA SER A 170 6.76 -14.95 -3.08
C SER A 170 5.78 -15.95 -3.69
N LEU A 171 6.20 -16.68 -4.72
CA LEU A 171 5.46 -17.78 -5.32
C LEU A 171 5.56 -19.03 -4.42
N ASN A 172 4.43 -19.70 -4.19
CA ASN A 172 4.35 -20.91 -3.37
C ASN A 172 3.53 -21.97 -4.10
N ASN A 173 3.72 -23.24 -3.75
CA ASN A 173 2.80 -24.31 -4.17
C ASN A 173 1.44 -24.10 -3.46
N ILE A 174 0.34 -24.30 -4.20
CA ILE A 174 -1.04 -24.18 -3.73
C ILE A 174 -1.36 -25.14 -2.58
N GLU A 175 -0.68 -26.29 -2.48
CA GLU A 175 -0.88 -27.25 -1.39
C GLU A 175 -0.36 -26.73 -0.04
N ASN A 176 0.60 -25.80 -0.05
CA ASN A 176 1.08 -25.23 1.21
C ASN A 176 -0.01 -24.35 1.83
N ASP A 177 -0.21 -24.42 3.14
CA ASP A 177 -1.13 -23.49 3.83
C ASP A 177 -0.47 -22.15 4.17
N LYS A 178 0.86 -22.15 4.25
CA LYS A 178 1.67 -20.99 4.61
C LYS A 178 2.76 -20.73 3.58
N CYS A 179 3.10 -19.46 3.44
CA CYS A 179 4.19 -19.03 2.58
C CYS A 179 5.53 -19.49 3.15
N ARG A 180 6.36 -20.13 2.32
CA ARG A 180 7.69 -20.61 2.74
C ARG A 180 8.65 -19.47 3.12
N ALA A 181 8.47 -18.28 2.54
CA ALA A 181 9.37 -17.14 2.75
C ALA A 181 9.04 -16.31 3.99
N CYS A 182 7.75 -16.08 4.27
CA CYS A 182 7.32 -15.20 5.39
C CYS A 182 6.44 -15.89 6.43
N ASN A 183 6.14 -17.17 6.26
CA ASN A 183 5.33 -18.00 7.16
C ASN A 183 3.88 -17.49 7.40
N HIS A 184 3.40 -16.57 6.57
CA HIS A 184 2.00 -16.12 6.59
C HIS A 184 1.09 -17.04 5.79
N SER A 185 -0.16 -17.15 6.22
CA SER A 185 -1.17 -17.95 5.53
C SER A 185 -1.38 -17.50 4.09
N LEU A 186 -1.53 -18.47 3.20
CA LEU A 186 -1.82 -18.24 1.78
C LEU A 186 -3.33 -18.07 1.59
N ILE A 187 -3.70 -17.14 0.71
CA ILE A 187 -5.09 -16.75 0.50
C ILE A 187 -5.64 -17.55 -0.68
N LYS A 188 -6.30 -18.67 -0.39
CA LYS A 188 -6.87 -19.57 -1.39
C LYS A 188 -8.36 -19.27 -1.62
N ARG A 189 -8.89 -19.68 -2.77
CA ARG A 189 -10.34 -19.74 -3.01
C ARG A 189 -10.88 -20.85 -2.09
N ILE A 190 -11.84 -20.53 -1.23
CA ILE A 190 -12.57 -21.54 -0.43
C ILE A 190 -13.52 -22.26 -1.38
#